data_AF-A0A537CV67-F1
#
_entry.id   AF-A0A537CV67-F1
#
_cell.length_a   1.000
_cell.length_b   1.000
_cell.length_c   1.000
_cell.angle_alpha   90.00
_cell.angle_beta   90.00
_cell.angle_gamma   90.00
#
_symmetry.space_group_name_H-M   'P 1'
#
loop_
_entity.id
_entity.type
_entity.pdbx_description
1 polymer ?
#
loop_
_entity_poly.entity_id
_entity_poly.type
_entity_poly.pdbx_seq_one_letter_code
_entity_poly.pdbx_strand_id
1 'polypeptide(L)' 'ASLQERLVRRGQDDEETIARRFSAAREEMRHCIDFDYVIINQDFASAVADLAAIVRASRLRSAQQCVRHRGLLAQLT' A
#
# COMPACT_ATOMS: atom_id res chain seq x y z
N ALA A 1 -0.16 -19.95 -3.77
CA ALA A 1 -1.63 -19.85 -3.81
C ALA A 1 -2.01 -18.70 -4.73
N SER A 2 -2.78 -18.97 -5.78
CA SER A 2 -3.18 -17.95 -6.76
C SER A 2 -4.26 -17.02 -6.17
N LEU A 3 -4.42 -15.82 -6.75
CA LEU A 3 -5.44 -14.84 -6.34
C LEU A 3 -6.86 -15.46 -6.31
N GLN A 4 -7.09 -16.45 -7.19
CA GLN A 4 -8.33 -17.19 -7.33
C GLN A 4 -8.65 -18.05 -6.08
N GLU A 5 -7.66 -18.74 -5.50
CA GLU A 5 -7.86 -19.53 -4.27
C GLU A 5 -8.20 -18.66 -3.05
N ARG A 6 -7.67 -17.42 -3.00
CA ARG A 6 -7.92 -16.47 -1.92
C ARG A 6 -9.33 -15.88 -1.97
N LEU A 7 -9.86 -15.70 -3.17
CA LEU A 7 -11.22 -15.18 -3.38
C LEU A 7 -12.29 -16.22 -3.04
N VAL A 8 -12.11 -17.48 -3.43
CA VAL A 8 -13.04 -18.58 -3.12
C VAL A 8 -13.13 -18.87 -1.62
N ARG A 9 -12.01 -18.79 -0.88
CA ARG A 9 -11.97 -19.08 0.56
C ARG A 9 -12.73 -18.04 1.42
N ARG A 10 -13.11 -16.89 0.87
CA ARG A 10 -13.88 -15.85 1.59
C ARG A 10 -15.39 -16.07 1.61
N GLY A 11 -15.92 -17.05 0.85
CA GLY A 11 -17.28 -17.59 1.03
C GLY A 11 -18.45 -16.60 0.95
N GLN A 12 -18.31 -15.46 0.26
CA GLN A 12 -19.33 -14.40 0.26
C GLN A 12 -19.68 -13.80 -1.11
N ASP A 13 -19.05 -14.25 -2.21
CA ASP A 13 -19.29 -13.63 -3.52
C ASP A 13 -19.51 -14.70 -4.60
N ASP A 14 -20.68 -14.66 -5.25
CA ASP A 14 -21.00 -15.45 -6.45
C ASP A 14 -20.00 -15.18 -7.58
N GLU A 15 -19.81 -16.15 -8.49
CA GLU A 15 -18.86 -16.09 -9.62
C GLU A 15 -19.01 -14.80 -10.45
N GLU A 16 -20.23 -14.29 -10.59
CA GLU A 16 -20.55 -13.03 -11.28
C GLU A 16 -19.97 -11.80 -10.56
N THR A 17 -19.97 -11.82 -9.21
CA THR A 17 -19.40 -10.74 -8.39
C THR A 17 -17.87 -10.77 -8.42
N ILE A 18 -17.28 -11.96 -8.49
CA ILE A 18 -15.83 -12.11 -8.68
C ILE A 18 -15.41 -11.57 -10.04
N ALA A 19 -16.10 -11.94 -11.13
CA ALA A 19 -15.81 -11.45 -12.48
C ALA A 19 -15.94 -9.91 -12.58
N ARG A 20 -17.00 -9.34 -12.00
CA ARG A 20 -17.21 -7.89 -11.95
C ARG A 20 -16.14 -7.16 -11.15
N ARG A 21 -15.70 -7.72 -10.01
CA ARG A 21 -14.56 -7.19 -9.24
C ARG A 21 -13.24 -7.30 -9.98
N PHE A 22 -13.00 -8.38 -10.73
CA PHE A 22 -11.80 -8.51 -11.57
C PHE A 22 -11.79 -7.47 -12.71
N SER A 23 -12.94 -7.19 -13.31
CA SER A 23 -13.06 -6.14 -14.33
C SER A 23 -12.78 -4.75 -13.75
N ALA A 24 -13.38 -4.43 -12.61
CA ALA A 24 -13.12 -3.17 -11.90
C ALA A 24 -11.64 -3.04 -11.47
N ALA A 25 -11.05 -4.12 -10.97
CA ALA A 25 -9.64 -4.15 -10.59
C ALA A 25 -8.70 -3.94 -11.79
N ARG A 26 -9.05 -4.43 -13.00
CA ARG A 26 -8.27 -4.15 -14.22
C ARG A 26 -8.31 -2.68 -14.62
N GLU A 27 -9.45 -2.02 -14.45
CA GLU A 27 -9.60 -0.59 -14.72
C GLU A 27 -8.78 0.24 -13.71
N GLU A 28 -8.85 -0.08 -12.42
CA GLU A 28 -8.02 0.56 -11.38
C GLU A 28 -6.52 0.31 -11.56
N MET A 29 -6.13 -0.90 -11.99
CA MET A 29 -4.74 -1.24 -12.27
C MET A 29 -4.14 -0.41 -13.42
N ARG A 30 -4.95 0.18 -14.32
CA ARG A 30 -4.43 1.09 -15.35
C ARG A 30 -3.93 2.41 -14.76
N HIS A 31 -4.50 2.83 -13.64
CA HIS A 31 -4.12 4.04 -12.92
C HIS A 31 -3.06 3.79 -11.85
N CYS A 32 -2.60 2.55 -11.66
CA CYS A 32 -1.59 2.26 -10.64
C CYS A 32 -0.25 2.98 -10.88
N ILE A 33 0.01 3.38 -12.13
CA ILE A 33 1.21 4.12 -12.54
C ILE A 33 1.24 5.55 -12.00
N ASP A 34 0.10 6.10 -11.59
CA ASP A 34 -0.02 7.48 -11.10
C ASP A 34 0.27 7.58 -9.59
N PHE A 35 0.45 6.45 -8.89
CA PHE A 35 0.73 6.41 -7.46
C PHE A 35 2.23 6.38 -7.19
N ASP A 36 2.65 7.05 -6.11
CA ASP A 36 4.06 7.06 -5.68
C ASP A 36 4.60 5.67 -5.30
N TYR A 37 3.72 4.77 -4.83
CA TYR A 37 4.07 3.42 -4.40
C TYR A 37 2.97 2.41 -4.72
N VAL A 38 3.36 1.21 -5.13
CA VAL A 38 2.46 0.06 -5.35
C VAL A 38 2.93 -1.11 -4.49
N ILE A 39 2.05 -1.66 -3.65
CA ILE A 39 2.33 -2.85 -2.83
C ILE A 39 1.57 -4.04 -3.40
N ILE A 40 2.30 -5.11 -3.70
CA ILE A 40 1.72 -6.36 -4.20
C ILE A 40 1.43 -7.30 -3.02
N ASN A 41 0.18 -7.31 -2.55
CA ASN A 41 -0.23 -8.08 -1.38
C ASN A 41 -0.44 -9.58 -1.71
N GLN A 42 0.65 -10.31 -1.90
CA GLN A 42 0.63 -11.78 -2.07
C GLN A 42 0.78 -12.53 -0.75
N ASP A 43 1.55 -11.97 0.18
CA ASP A 43 1.67 -12.39 1.56
C ASP A 43 1.34 -11.20 2.47
N PHE A 44 0.47 -11.43 3.47
CA PHE A 44 -0.05 -10.36 4.30
C PHE A 44 1.03 -9.75 5.19
N ALA A 45 1.90 -10.57 5.78
CA ALA A 45 2.95 -10.09 6.66
C ALA A 45 3.93 -9.19 5.89
N SER A 46 4.31 -9.60 4.68
CA SER A 46 5.15 -8.82 3.77
C SER A 46 4.48 -7.50 3.38
N ALA A 47 3.20 -7.52 2.98
CA ALA A 47 2.48 -6.31 2.59
C ALA A 47 2.37 -5.28 3.72
N VAL A 48 2.16 -5.73 4.96
CA VAL A 48 2.14 -4.85 6.14
C VAL A 48 3.53 -4.28 6.41
N ALA A 49 4.58 -5.09 6.27
CA ALA A 49 5.95 -4.62 6.43
C ALA A 49 6.31 -3.55 5.39
N ASP A 50 5.94 -3.76 4.12
CA ASP A 50 6.14 -2.80 3.04
C ASP A 50 5.41 -1.48 3.30
N LEU A 51 4.15 -1.55 3.73
CA LEU A 51 3.37 -0.37 4.09
C LEU A 51 4.01 0.40 5.25
N ALA A 52 4.42 -0.31 6.30
CA ALA A 52 5.10 0.29 7.45
C ALA A 52 6.42 0.96 7.04
N ALA A 53 7.17 0.36 6.12
CA ALA A 53 8.40 0.91 5.58
C ALA A 53 8.16 2.22 4.82
N ILE A 54 7.14 2.28 3.95
CA ILE A 54 6.78 3.50 3.20
C ILE A 54 6.38 4.62 4.15
N VAL A 55 5.55 4.34 5.16
CA VAL A 55 5.14 5.33 6.16
C VAL A 55 6.34 5.83 6.96
N ARG A 56 7.25 4.92 7.34
CA ARG A 56 8.48 5.28 8.05
C ARG A 56 9.38 6.16 7.19
N ALA A 57 9.63 5.79 5.93
CA ALA A 57 10.44 6.56 5.01
C ALA A 57 9.85 7.97 4.77
N SER A 58 8.53 8.05 4.60
CA SER A 58 7.82 9.32 4.44
C SER A 58 8.01 10.24 5.66
N ARG A 59 7.98 9.66 6.87
CA ARG A 59 8.24 10.37 8.13
C ARG A 59 9.68 10.85 8.28
N LEU A 60 10.64 10.19 7.64
CA LEU A 60 12.06 10.52 7.69
C LEU A 60 12.50 11.55 6.64
N ARG A 61 11.61 12.00 5.75
CA ARG A 61 11.92 13.07 4.79
C ARG A 61 12.40 14.32 5.52
N SER A 62 13.45 14.96 5.01
CA SER A 62 14.11 16.12 5.66
C SER A 62 13.12 17.23 6.00
N ALA A 63 12.18 17.54 5.11
CA ALA A 63 11.14 18.55 5.39
C ALA A 63 10.33 18.21 6.66
N GLN A 64 9.93 16.96 6.85
CA GLN A 64 9.20 16.52 8.04
C GLN A 64 10.10 16.50 9.28
N GLN A 65 11.33 16.03 9.13
CA GLN A 65 12.31 15.97 10.23
C GLN A 65 12.71 17.38 10.72
N CYS A 66 12.92 18.33 9.81
CA CYS A 66 13.23 19.72 10.16
C CYS A 66 12.10 20.38 10.96
N VAL A 67 10.84 20.12 10.58
CA VAL A 67 9.68 20.63 11.33
C VAL A 67 9.60 19.95 12.70
N ARG A 68 9.70 18.62 12.74
CA ARG A 68 9.58 17.82 13.97
C ARG A 68 10.69 18.12 14.98
N HIS A 69 11.92 18.33 14.50
CA HIS A 69 13.11 18.52 15.32
C HIS A 69 13.65 19.95 15.27
N ARG A 70 12.81 20.94 14.93
CA ARG A 70 13.20 22.35 14.80
C ARG A 70 14.00 22.86 15.99
N GLY A 71 13.55 22.56 17.22
CA GLY A 71 14.22 22.99 18.45
C GLY A 71 15.61 22.39 18.63
N LEU A 72 15.77 21.09 18.33
CA LEU A 72 17.07 20.42 18.40
C LEU A 72 18.03 20.95 17.33
N LEU A 73 17.53 21.17 16.11
CA LEU A 73 18.35 21.69 15.02
C LEU A 73 18.81 23.13 15.28
N ALA A 74 17.95 23.97 15.86
CA ALA A 74 18.30 25.35 16.24
C ALA A 74 19.37 25.45 17.35
N GLN A 75 19.62 24.37 18.10
CA GLN A 75 20.69 24.33 19.10
C GLN A 75 22.06 23.98 18.50
N LEU A 76 22.09 23.47 17.27
CA LEU A 76 23.31 23.00 16.59
C LEU A 76 23.80 23.97 15.50
N THR A 77 23.02 25.03 15.21
CA THR A 77 23.32 26.09 14.25
C THR A 77 23.45 27.43 14.97
#